data_AF-A0AAE8U0D1-F1
#
_entry.id   AF-A0AAE8U0D1-F1
#
_cell.length_a   1.000
_cell.length_b   1.000
_cell.length_c   1.000
_cell.angle_alpha   90.00
_cell.angle_beta   90.00
_cell.angle_gamma   90.00
#
_symmetry.space_group_name_H-M   'P 1'
#
loop_
_entity.id
_entity.type
_entity.pdbx_description
1 polymer ?
#
loop_
_entity_poly.entity_id
_entity_poly.type
_entity_poly.pdbx_seq_one_letter_code
_entity_poly.pdbx_strand_id
1 'polypeptide(L)'
;MKNDQQEAFERVLVTSLARVVDFLKFAEAKNAALLTFASAWIIGSINLLNGSNKLSDDWRAGFTVALPILSVAALLSLFSFLPRTLLGRFHKDPEQKKALLYFGDAATFSPAAYKDRVWDRYNPPDNESATRSYLDDLAVQIAVNSQITTRKLRIFNAAAFLIVMAMLAILAPGIKALALIIAPLLGVSP
;
A
#
# COMPACT_ATOMS: atom_id res chain seq x y z
N MET A 1 -6.27 15.44 37.19
CA MET A 1 -5.52 14.16 37.25
C MET A 1 -6.20 13.02 36.49
N LYS A 2 -7.38 12.52 36.88
CA LYS A 2 -8.06 11.43 36.12
C LYS A 2 -8.48 11.87 34.71
N ASN A 3 -8.94 13.13 34.57
CA ASN A 3 -9.26 13.73 33.28
C ASN A 3 -8.01 13.89 32.40
N ASP A 4 -6.92 14.42 32.96
CA ASP A 4 -5.66 14.67 32.25
C ASP A 4 -5.05 13.37 31.67
N GLN A 5 -5.23 12.23 32.36
CA GLN A 5 -4.82 10.92 31.86
C GLN A 5 -5.69 10.44 30.68
N GLN A 6 -7.02 10.65 30.73
CA GLN A 6 -7.90 10.35 29.60
C GLN A 6 -7.59 11.24 28.39
N GLU A 7 -7.38 12.54 28.58
CA GLU A 7 -6.99 13.47 27.52
C GLU A 7 -5.66 13.05 26.87
N ALA A 8 -4.68 12.68 27.69
CA ALA A 8 -3.40 12.18 27.19
C ALA A 8 -3.56 10.89 26.38
N PHE A 9 -4.39 9.96 26.86
CA PHE A 9 -4.65 8.70 26.16
C PHE A 9 -5.41 8.91 24.83
N GLU A 10 -6.45 9.74 24.85
CA GLU A 10 -7.17 10.15 23.64
C GLU A 10 -6.21 10.76 22.62
N ARG A 11 -5.34 11.68 23.06
CA ARG A 11 -4.35 12.32 22.20
C ARG A 11 -3.41 11.31 21.54
N VAL A 12 -3.00 10.27 22.27
CA VAL A 12 -2.18 9.18 21.72
C VAL A 12 -2.96 8.43 20.63
N LEU A 13 -4.23 8.10 20.86
CA LEU A 13 -5.06 7.42 19.87
C LEU A 13 -5.29 8.26 18.61
N VAL A 14 -5.69 9.53 18.76
CA VAL A 14 -5.89 10.45 17.62
C VAL A 14 -4.61 10.61 16.81
N THR A 15 -3.47 10.81 17.48
CA THR A 15 -2.16 10.93 16.82
C THR A 15 -1.76 9.63 16.11
N SER A 16 -2.01 8.48 16.73
CA SER A 16 -1.74 7.18 16.13
C SER A 16 -2.62 6.93 14.90
N LEU A 17 -3.90 7.27 14.98
CA LEU A 17 -4.83 7.15 13.84
C LEU A 17 -4.37 8.00 12.67
N ALA A 18 -4.01 9.26 12.90
CA ALA A 18 -3.46 10.14 11.87
C ALA A 18 -2.22 9.54 11.20
N ARG A 19 -1.26 9.05 12.01
CA ARG A 19 -0.04 8.39 11.51
C ARG A 19 -0.34 7.16 10.64
N VAL A 20 -1.26 6.32 11.07
CA VAL A 20 -1.64 5.11 10.32
C VAL A 20 -2.33 5.48 9.00
N VAL A 21 -3.19 6.50 9.00
CA VAL A 21 -3.81 7.03 7.78
C VAL A 21 -2.76 7.57 6.81
N ASP A 22 -1.72 8.25 7.32
CA ASP A 22 -0.63 8.74 6.47
C ASP A 22 0.23 7.60 5.91
N PHE A 23 0.50 6.55 6.70
CA PHE A 23 1.15 5.34 6.17
C PHE A 23 0.31 4.61 5.12
N LEU A 24 -1.02 4.62 5.26
CA LEU A 24 -1.92 4.07 4.25
C LEU A 24 -1.79 4.83 2.93
N LYS A 25 -1.86 6.17 2.96
CA LYS A 25 -1.66 7.03 1.78
C LYS A 25 -0.29 6.80 1.15
N PHE A 26 0.76 6.67 1.96
CA PHE A 26 2.10 6.38 1.50
C PHE A 26 2.20 5.00 0.81
N ALA A 27 1.57 3.98 1.37
CA ALA A 27 1.51 2.65 0.76
C ALA A 27 0.77 2.68 -0.60
N GLU A 28 -0.26 3.50 -0.74
CA GLU A 28 -0.98 3.69 -2.01
C GLU A 28 -0.12 4.44 -3.04
N ALA A 29 0.55 5.52 -2.64
CA ALA A 29 1.47 6.25 -3.50
C ALA A 29 2.61 5.36 -4.01
N LYS A 30 3.17 4.50 -3.15
CA LYS A 30 4.20 3.51 -3.53
C LYS A 30 3.71 2.53 -4.59
N ASN A 31 2.53 1.95 -4.42
CA ASN A 31 1.96 1.03 -5.41
C ASN A 31 1.61 1.75 -6.72
N ALA A 32 1.17 3.02 -6.66
CA ALA A 32 0.90 3.82 -7.86
C ALA A 32 2.19 4.07 -8.66
N ALA A 33 3.26 4.50 -7.97
CA ALA A 33 4.56 4.71 -8.58
C ALA A 33 5.09 3.41 -9.21
N LEU A 34 4.93 2.28 -8.52
CA LEU A 34 5.37 0.98 -9.00
C LEU A 34 4.59 0.51 -10.24
N LEU A 35 3.28 0.74 -10.28
CA LEU A 35 2.43 0.46 -11.44
C LEU A 35 2.84 1.32 -12.65
N THR A 36 3.06 2.62 -12.46
CA THR A 36 3.51 3.52 -13.52
C THR A 36 4.88 3.08 -14.06
N PHE A 37 5.82 2.77 -13.17
CA PHE A 37 7.15 2.30 -13.53
C PHE A 37 7.09 1.00 -14.34
N ALA A 38 6.33 0.00 -13.86
CA ALA A 38 6.16 -1.26 -14.57
C ALA A 38 5.50 -1.06 -15.95
N SER A 39 4.46 -0.22 -16.02
CA SER A 39 3.75 0.08 -17.27
C SER A 39 4.66 0.72 -18.32
N ALA A 40 5.52 1.67 -17.91
CA ALA A 40 6.50 2.29 -18.79
C ALA A 40 7.47 1.25 -19.37
N TRP A 41 7.99 0.35 -18.53
CA TRP A 41 8.89 -0.71 -18.99
C TRP A 41 8.19 -1.77 -19.84
N ILE A 42 6.92 -2.08 -19.59
CA ILE A 42 6.13 -2.98 -20.44
C ILE A 42 6.01 -2.38 -21.85
N ILE A 43 5.58 -1.11 -21.96
CA ILE A 43 5.46 -0.41 -23.24
C ILE A 43 6.81 -0.32 -23.95
N GLY A 44 7.86 0.08 -23.23
CA GLY A 44 9.23 0.14 -23.75
C GLY A 44 9.71 -1.21 -24.28
N SER A 45 9.48 -2.30 -23.53
CA SER A 45 9.85 -3.66 -23.94
C SER A 45 9.10 -4.10 -25.19
N ILE A 46 7.79 -3.86 -25.27
CA ILE A 46 6.97 -4.19 -26.46
C ILE A 46 7.50 -3.44 -27.69
N ASN A 47 7.77 -2.15 -27.55
CA ASN A 47 8.29 -1.33 -28.65
C ASN A 47 9.67 -1.78 -29.11
N LEU A 48 10.56 -2.15 -28.18
CA LEU A 48 11.90 -2.65 -28.51
C LEU A 48 11.86 -4.04 -29.17
N LEU A 49 10.98 -4.93 -28.71
CA LEU A 49 10.86 -6.29 -29.25
C LEU A 49 10.22 -6.35 -30.65
N ASN A 50 9.34 -5.39 -30.96
CA ASN A 50 8.64 -5.28 -32.24
C ASN A 50 9.24 -4.21 -33.19
N GLY A 51 10.26 -3.48 -32.74
CA GLY A 51 10.89 -2.42 -33.52
C GLY A 51 11.62 -2.95 -34.77
N SER A 52 11.82 -2.07 -35.75
CA SER A 52 12.57 -2.38 -36.97
C SER A 52 14.07 -2.58 -36.72
N ASN A 53 14.60 -1.98 -35.64
CA ASN A 53 15.99 -2.17 -35.23
C ASN A 53 16.15 -3.55 -34.57
N LYS A 54 16.94 -4.42 -35.18
CA LYS A 54 17.23 -5.75 -34.62
C LYS A 54 18.04 -5.61 -33.33
N LEU A 55 17.42 -5.95 -32.21
CA LEU A 55 18.12 -6.28 -30.98
C LEU A 55 19.02 -7.49 -31.21
N SER A 56 20.18 -7.54 -30.56
CA SER A 56 20.94 -8.79 -30.49
C SER A 56 20.15 -9.85 -29.71
N ASP A 57 20.44 -11.12 -29.96
CA ASP A 57 19.70 -12.23 -29.36
C ASP A 57 19.70 -12.18 -27.82
N ASP A 58 20.83 -11.85 -27.20
CA ASP A 58 20.96 -11.72 -25.74
C ASP A 58 20.02 -10.63 -25.17
N TRP A 59 19.95 -9.44 -25.79
CA TRP A 59 19.04 -8.37 -25.37
C TRP A 59 17.58 -8.74 -25.61
N ARG A 60 17.29 -9.37 -26.75
CA ARG A 60 15.94 -9.84 -27.08
C ARG A 60 15.45 -10.87 -26.05
N ALA A 61 16.30 -11.80 -25.64
CA ALA A 61 16.01 -12.77 -24.59
C ALA A 61 15.72 -12.08 -23.24
N GLY A 62 16.56 -11.13 -22.83
CA GLY A 62 16.38 -10.35 -21.59
C GLY A 62 15.02 -9.66 -21.53
N PHE A 63 14.65 -8.91 -22.57
CA PHE A 63 13.34 -8.25 -22.65
C PHE A 63 12.16 -9.23 -22.73
N THR A 64 12.30 -10.35 -23.44
CA THR A 64 11.26 -11.38 -23.55
C THR A 64 10.97 -12.04 -22.19
N VAL A 65 12.01 -12.28 -21.38
CA VAL A 65 11.86 -12.81 -20.01
C VAL A 65 11.31 -11.76 -19.05
N ALA A 66 11.77 -10.52 -19.15
CA ALA A 66 11.36 -9.44 -18.26
C ALA A 66 9.88 -9.04 -18.44
N LEU A 67 9.36 -9.08 -19.67
CA LEU A 67 8.00 -8.66 -20.00
C LEU A 67 6.91 -9.33 -19.13
N PRO A 68 6.80 -10.68 -19.05
CA PRO A 68 5.80 -11.32 -18.21
C PRO A 68 5.99 -11.02 -16.72
N ILE A 69 7.24 -10.88 -16.24
CA ILE A 69 7.54 -10.54 -14.84
C ILE A 69 7.03 -9.13 -14.51
N LEU A 70 7.28 -8.16 -15.40
CA LEU A 70 6.77 -6.79 -15.28
C LEU A 70 5.24 -6.76 -15.30
N SER A 71 4.61 -7.56 -16.16
CA SER A 71 3.14 -7.67 -16.20
C SER A 71 2.57 -8.19 -14.89
N VAL A 72 3.17 -9.21 -14.27
CA VAL A 72 2.74 -9.70 -12.95
C VAL A 72 2.94 -8.63 -11.87
N ALA A 73 4.07 -7.91 -11.88
CA ALA A 73 4.32 -6.82 -10.93
C ALA A 73 3.29 -5.68 -11.08
N ALA A 74 2.93 -5.32 -12.31
CA ALA A 74 1.89 -4.34 -12.60
C ALA A 74 0.52 -4.81 -12.10
N LEU A 75 0.15 -6.07 -12.35
CA LEU A 75 -1.11 -6.65 -11.86
C LEU A 75 -1.17 -6.68 -10.34
N LEU A 76 -0.10 -7.06 -9.64
CA LEU A 76 -0.04 -6.99 -8.17
C LEU A 76 -0.23 -5.56 -7.66
N SER A 77 0.44 -4.59 -8.29
CA SER A 77 0.29 -3.17 -7.95
C SER A 77 -1.14 -2.69 -8.17
N LEU A 78 -1.79 -3.11 -9.26
CA LEU A 78 -3.19 -2.83 -9.55
C LEU A 78 -4.13 -3.47 -8.51
N PHE A 79 -3.91 -4.75 -8.16
CA PHE A 79 -4.67 -5.45 -7.14
C PHE A 79 -4.55 -4.82 -5.75
N SER A 80 -3.46 -4.09 -5.46
CA SER A 80 -3.30 -3.36 -4.21
C SER A 80 -4.34 -2.22 -4.04
N PHE A 81 -4.90 -1.71 -5.13
CA PHE A 81 -5.93 -0.67 -5.14
C PHE A 81 -7.33 -1.21 -4.95
N LEU A 82 -7.57 -2.51 -5.13
CA LEU A 82 -8.91 -3.05 -5.01
C LEU A 82 -9.48 -2.77 -3.60
N PRO A 83 -10.63 -2.07 -3.52
CA PRO A 83 -11.25 -1.77 -2.25
C PRO A 83 -11.70 -3.09 -1.62
N ARG A 84 -11.13 -3.42 -0.46
CA ARG A 84 -11.72 -4.46 0.38
C ARG A 84 -12.74 -3.81 1.30
N THR A 85 -13.95 -3.64 0.79
CA THR A 85 -15.16 -3.37 1.58
C THR A 85 -15.58 -4.56 2.47
N LEU A 86 -14.89 -5.70 2.37
CA LEU A 86 -15.06 -6.90 3.21
C LEU A 86 -14.59 -6.73 4.67
N LEU A 87 -14.39 -5.49 5.13
CA LEU A 87 -14.17 -5.16 6.54
C LEU A 87 -15.44 -5.33 7.40
N GLY A 88 -16.54 -5.86 6.86
CA GLY A 88 -17.72 -6.26 7.63
C GLY A 88 -17.48 -7.31 8.73
N ARG A 89 -16.21 -7.73 8.94
CA ARG A 89 -15.74 -8.63 10.01
C ARG A 89 -14.91 -7.95 11.10
N PHE A 90 -14.55 -6.68 10.99
CA PHE A 90 -13.86 -5.99 12.07
C PHE A 90 -14.88 -5.56 13.11
N HIS A 91 -15.03 -6.41 14.13
CA HIS A 91 -15.79 -6.19 15.36
C HIS A 91 -17.10 -5.43 15.16
N LYS A 92 -18.16 -6.16 14.81
CA LYS A 92 -19.49 -5.77 15.28
C LYS A 92 -19.53 -6.19 16.74
N ASP A 93 -19.34 -5.24 17.66
CA ASP A 93 -19.89 -5.43 18.99
C ASP A 93 -21.35 -5.85 18.81
N PRO A 94 -21.80 -6.99 19.36
CA PRO A 94 -23.18 -7.44 19.27
C PRO A 94 -24.18 -6.33 19.67
N GLU A 95 -23.77 -5.42 20.54
CA GLU A 95 -24.59 -4.29 21.00
C GLU A 95 -24.43 -3.02 20.14
N GLN A 96 -23.27 -2.79 19.50
CA GLN A 96 -23.06 -1.62 18.63
C GLN A 96 -23.03 -1.99 17.13
N LYS A 97 -24.20 -1.92 16.49
CA LYS A 97 -24.40 -2.30 15.07
C LYS A 97 -23.61 -1.49 14.03
N LYS A 98 -23.13 -0.28 14.34
CA LYS A 98 -22.42 0.64 13.41
C LYS A 98 -21.40 1.52 14.16
N ALA A 99 -20.19 1.66 13.63
CA ALA A 99 -19.12 2.51 14.16
C ALA A 99 -19.22 3.92 13.55
N LEU A 100 -19.52 4.95 14.35
CA LEU A 100 -19.84 6.28 13.79
C LEU A 100 -18.61 6.96 13.19
N LEU A 101 -17.41 6.70 13.70
CA LEU A 101 -16.19 7.26 13.14
C LEU A 101 -15.74 6.58 11.83
N TYR A 102 -16.25 5.38 11.53
CA TYR A 102 -15.92 4.69 10.28
C TYR A 102 -16.72 5.29 9.11
N PHE A 103 -16.01 5.82 8.11
CA PHE A 103 -16.64 6.54 6.99
C PHE A 103 -17.73 5.74 6.26
N GLY A 104 -17.58 4.41 6.14
CA GLY A 104 -18.55 3.57 5.46
C GLY A 104 -19.88 3.44 6.22
N ASP A 105 -19.82 3.45 7.56
CA ASP A 105 -21.01 3.45 8.41
C ASP A 105 -21.59 4.87 8.55
N ALA A 106 -20.73 5.88 8.69
CA ALA A 106 -21.11 7.29 8.75
C ALA A 106 -21.92 7.72 7.50
N ALA A 107 -21.52 7.26 6.32
CA ALA A 107 -22.20 7.54 5.05
C ALA A 107 -23.64 7.01 4.98
N THR A 108 -24.06 6.14 5.90
CA THR A 108 -25.43 5.57 5.92
C THR A 108 -26.45 6.42 6.69
N PHE A 109 -26.02 7.53 7.29
CA PHE A 109 -26.88 8.42 8.08
C PHE A 109 -27.12 9.75 7.34
N SER A 110 -28.27 10.40 7.57
CA SER A 110 -28.45 11.79 7.18
C SER A 110 -27.58 12.72 8.05
N PRO A 111 -27.19 13.92 7.58
CA PRO A 111 -26.31 14.80 8.35
C PRO A 111 -26.82 15.12 9.76
N ALA A 112 -28.12 15.42 9.92
CA ALA A 112 -28.73 15.67 11.22
C ALA A 112 -28.68 14.42 12.11
N ALA A 113 -29.11 13.27 11.58
CA ALA A 113 -29.15 12.02 12.34
C ALA A 113 -27.75 11.47 12.67
N TYR A 114 -26.72 11.88 11.92
CA TYR A 114 -25.32 11.58 12.24
C TYR A 114 -24.84 12.44 13.41
N LYS A 115 -25.08 13.77 13.34
CA LYS A 115 -24.73 14.71 14.41
C LYS A 115 -25.32 14.30 15.75
N ASP A 116 -26.62 13.98 15.77
CA ASP A 116 -27.31 13.60 17.00
C ASP A 116 -26.72 12.31 17.59
N ARG A 117 -26.45 11.30 16.76
CA ARG A 117 -25.84 10.04 17.23
C ARG A 117 -24.40 10.21 17.73
N VAL A 118 -23.63 11.06 17.08
CA VAL A 118 -22.26 11.40 17.51
C VAL A 118 -22.31 12.08 18.86
N TRP A 119 -23.22 13.04 19.03
CA TRP A 119 -23.44 13.70 20.32
C TRP A 119 -23.85 12.69 21.39
N ASP A 120 -24.89 11.89 21.14
CA ASP A 120 -25.41 10.91 22.12
C ASP A 120 -24.37 9.87 22.53
N ARG A 121 -23.52 9.42 21.60
CA ARG A 121 -22.53 8.36 21.89
C ARG A 121 -21.23 8.89 22.47
N TYR A 122 -20.78 10.06 22.02
CA TYR A 122 -19.42 10.53 22.32
C TYR A 122 -19.36 11.73 23.26
N ASN A 123 -20.50 12.35 23.61
CA ASN A 123 -20.52 13.41 24.62
C ASN A 123 -20.12 12.83 25.99
N PRO A 124 -18.98 13.26 26.56
CA PRO A 124 -18.50 12.71 27.81
C PRO A 124 -19.39 13.17 28.99
N PRO A 125 -19.57 12.32 30.02
CA PRO A 125 -20.22 12.73 31.26
C PRO A 125 -19.37 13.72 32.05
N ASP A 126 -19.99 14.41 33.02
CA ASP A 126 -19.29 15.38 33.87
C ASP A 126 -18.07 14.73 34.56
N ASN A 127 -16.92 15.40 34.48
CA ASN A 127 -15.58 14.97 34.96
C ASN A 127 -14.82 13.94 34.09
N GLU A 128 -15.29 13.62 32.89
CA GLU A 128 -14.52 12.85 31.89
C GLU A 128 -14.23 13.72 30.64
N SER A 129 -13.11 13.45 29.95
CA SER A 129 -12.76 14.12 28.68
C SER A 129 -13.24 13.36 27.46
N ALA A 130 -13.39 12.03 27.58
CA ALA A 130 -13.71 11.16 26.46
C ALA A 130 -14.55 9.97 26.92
N THR A 131 -15.57 9.62 26.15
CA THR A 131 -16.33 8.39 26.39
C THR A 131 -15.51 7.16 26.01
N ARG A 132 -15.77 6.05 26.70
CA ARG A 132 -15.17 4.75 26.34
C ARG A 132 -15.48 4.34 24.90
N SER A 133 -16.72 4.51 24.45
CA SER A 133 -17.15 4.21 23.07
C SER A 133 -16.35 4.98 22.03
N TYR A 134 -16.02 6.24 22.29
CA TYR A 134 -15.19 7.04 21.39
C TYR A 134 -13.75 6.50 21.30
N LEU A 135 -13.13 6.20 22.44
CA LEU A 135 -11.78 5.64 22.49
C LEU A 135 -11.70 4.25 21.82
N ASP A 136 -12.72 3.41 22.03
CA ASP A 136 -12.82 2.08 21.41
C ASP A 136 -12.96 2.19 19.88
N ASP A 137 -13.81 3.10 19.38
CA ASP A 137 -13.96 3.34 17.94
C ASP A 137 -12.66 3.90 17.29
N LEU A 138 -11.90 4.73 18.01
CA LEU A 138 -10.56 5.15 17.57
C LEU A 138 -9.61 3.95 17.48
N ALA A 139 -9.59 3.09 18.49
CA ALA A 139 -8.73 1.90 18.52
C ALA A 139 -9.07 0.92 17.37
N VAL A 140 -10.36 0.70 17.10
CA VAL A 140 -10.81 -0.11 15.96
C VAL A 140 -10.30 0.47 14.64
N GLN A 141 -10.45 1.78 14.42
CA GLN A 141 -9.94 2.40 13.21
C GLN A 141 -8.42 2.30 13.06
N ILE A 142 -7.66 2.46 14.15
CA ILE A 142 -6.20 2.28 14.13
C ILE A 142 -5.88 0.85 13.69
N ALA A 143 -6.52 -0.16 14.31
CA ALA A 143 -6.28 -1.57 14.00
C ALA A 143 -6.63 -1.90 12.53
N VAL A 144 -7.80 -1.47 12.07
CA VAL A 144 -8.28 -1.69 10.70
C VAL A 144 -7.34 -1.05 9.68
N ASN A 145 -7.05 0.25 9.82
CA ASN A 145 -6.18 0.94 8.87
C ASN A 145 -4.75 0.38 8.90
N SER A 146 -4.25 -0.05 10.06
CA SER A 146 -2.93 -0.68 10.19
C SER A 146 -2.86 -2.01 9.42
N GLN A 147 -3.92 -2.82 9.47
CA GLN A 147 -3.97 -4.08 8.73
C GLN A 147 -4.07 -3.86 7.22
N ILE A 148 -4.85 -2.88 6.77
CA ILE A 148 -4.92 -2.48 5.36
C ILE A 148 -3.55 -2.02 4.87
N THR A 149 -2.91 -1.12 5.64
CA THR A 149 -1.57 -0.58 5.34
C THR A 149 -0.54 -1.70 5.22
N THR A 150 -0.49 -2.59 6.22
CA THR A 150 0.45 -3.72 6.23
C THR A 150 0.26 -4.61 5.02
N ARG A 151 -0.98 -4.91 4.64
CA ARG A 151 -1.28 -5.70 3.44
C ARG A 151 -0.79 -5.03 2.16
N LYS A 152 -1.09 -3.73 1.98
CA LYS A 152 -0.66 -2.96 0.80
C LYS A 152 0.87 -2.91 0.70
N LEU A 153 1.57 -2.79 1.83
CA LEU A 153 3.03 -2.83 1.86
C LEU A 153 3.60 -4.22 1.53
N ARG A 154 2.95 -5.32 1.96
CA ARG A 154 3.36 -6.68 1.53
C ARG A 154 3.23 -6.88 0.03
N ILE A 155 2.11 -6.43 -0.56
CA ILE A 155 1.89 -6.50 -2.00
C ILE A 155 2.92 -5.65 -2.74
N PHE A 156 3.19 -4.43 -2.26
CA PHE A 156 4.25 -3.57 -2.78
C PHE A 156 5.62 -4.27 -2.77
N ASN A 157 6.02 -4.87 -1.65
CA ASN A 157 7.31 -5.56 -1.53
C ASN A 157 7.42 -6.72 -2.52
N ALA A 158 6.35 -7.51 -2.68
CA ALA A 158 6.32 -8.60 -3.65
C ALA A 158 6.45 -8.10 -5.09
N ALA A 159 5.69 -7.06 -5.45
CA ALA A 159 5.77 -6.46 -6.79
C ALA A 159 7.13 -5.79 -7.05
N ALA A 160 7.71 -5.13 -6.04
CA ALA A 160 9.02 -4.50 -6.14
C ALA A 160 10.12 -5.54 -6.36
N PHE A 161 10.06 -6.67 -5.66
CA PHE A 161 10.97 -7.78 -5.87
C PHE A 161 10.89 -8.32 -7.31
N LEU A 162 9.69 -8.49 -7.86
CA LEU A 162 9.52 -8.89 -9.27
C LEU A 162 10.13 -7.88 -10.24
N ILE A 163 9.96 -6.57 -9.99
CA ILE A 163 10.60 -5.53 -10.82
C ILE A 163 12.12 -5.64 -10.76
N VAL A 164 12.71 -5.86 -9.59
CA VAL A 164 14.16 -6.07 -9.49
C VAL A 164 14.60 -7.27 -10.32
N MET A 165 13.88 -8.39 -10.26
CA MET A 165 14.17 -9.57 -11.08
C MET A 165 14.07 -9.28 -12.59
N ALA A 166 13.05 -8.53 -13.01
CA ALA A 166 12.90 -8.11 -14.40
C ALA A 166 14.05 -7.19 -14.86
N MET A 167 14.47 -6.25 -14.01
CA MET A 167 15.59 -5.36 -14.32
C MET A 167 16.91 -6.13 -14.42
N LEU A 168 17.14 -7.12 -13.56
CA LEU A 168 18.31 -8.00 -13.65
C LEU A 168 18.31 -8.81 -14.95
N ALA A 169 17.15 -9.32 -15.39
CA ALA A 169 17.02 -10.03 -16.67
C ALA A 169 17.37 -9.13 -17.86
N ILE A 170 16.94 -7.86 -17.84
CA ILE A 170 17.29 -6.87 -18.87
C ILE A 170 18.77 -6.51 -18.82
N LEU A 171 19.36 -6.38 -17.63
CA LEU A 171 20.76 -5.97 -17.46
C LEU A 171 21.78 -7.09 -17.73
N ALA A 172 21.39 -8.36 -17.67
CA ALA A 172 22.29 -9.51 -17.80
C ALA A 172 23.18 -9.46 -19.08
N PRO A 173 22.68 -9.11 -20.28
CA PRO A 173 23.53 -8.94 -21.47
C PRO A 173 24.58 -7.83 -21.30
N GLY A 174 24.20 -6.70 -20.68
CA GLY A 174 25.12 -5.59 -20.43
C GLY A 174 26.21 -5.95 -19.41
N ILE A 175 25.85 -6.69 -18.36
CA ILE A 175 26.80 -7.20 -17.36
C ILE A 175 27.79 -8.17 -18.02
N LYS A 176 27.30 -9.10 -18.84
CA LYS A 176 28.13 -10.03 -19.62
C LYS A 176 29.09 -9.27 -20.55
N ALA A 177 28.59 -8.29 -21.30
CA ALA A 177 29.41 -7.48 -22.19
C ALA A 177 30.51 -6.71 -21.43
N LEU A 178 30.17 -6.12 -20.29
CA LEU A 178 31.14 -5.42 -19.44
C LEU A 178 32.20 -6.37 -18.87
N ALA A 179 31.79 -7.56 -18.41
CA ALA A 179 32.71 -8.57 -17.90
C ALA A 179 33.72 -9.03 -18.97
N LEU A 180 33.27 -9.22 -20.22
CA LEU A 180 34.16 -9.58 -21.34
C LEU A 180 35.17 -8.47 -21.68
N ILE A 181 34.82 -7.19 -21.48
CA ILE A 181 35.73 -6.06 -21.70
C ILE A 181 36.76 -5.96 -20.57
N ILE A 182 36.35 -6.24 -19.33
CA ILE A 182 37.20 -6.08 -18.13
C ILE A 182 38.11 -7.29 -17.90
N ALA A 183 37.67 -8.52 -18.18
CA ALA A 183 38.44 -9.73 -17.89
C ALA A 183 39.88 -9.71 -18.47
N PRO A 184 40.12 -9.26 -19.73
CA PRO A 184 41.46 -9.11 -20.27
C PRO A 184 42.32 -8.07 -19.52
N LEU A 185 41.71 -6.99 -19.02
CA LEU A 185 42.41 -5.93 -18.26
C LEU A 185 42.85 -6.40 -16.87
N LEU A 186 42.19 -7.43 -16.33
CA LEU A 186 42.52 -8.03 -15.03
C LEU A 186 43.41 -9.28 -15.15
N GLY A 187 43.84 -9.65 -16.35
CA GLY A 187 44.66 -10.84 -16.58
C GLY A 187 43.90 -12.16 -16.37
N VAL A 188 42.57 -12.12 -16.34
CA VAL A 188 41.72 -13.32 -16.24
C VAL A 188 41.33 -13.73 -17.66
N SER A 189 41.76 -14.91 -18.09
CA SER A 189 41.33 -15.47 -19.38
C SER A 189 39.82 -15.81 -19.33
N PRO A 190 39.08 -15.58 -20.43
CA PRO A 190 37.62 -15.78 -20.48
C PRO A 190 37.19 -17.23 -20.27
#